data_AF-A0A962VID6-F1
#
_entry.id   AF-A0A962VID6-F1
#
_cell.length_a   1.000
_cell.length_b   1.000
_cell.length_c   1.000
_cell.angle_alpha   90.00
_cell.angle_beta   90.00
_cell.angle_gamma   90.00
#
_symmetry.space_group_name_H-M   'P 1'
#
loop_
_entity.id
_entity.type
_entity.pdbx_description
1 polymer ?
#
loop_
_entity_poly.entity_id
_entity_poly.type
_entity_poly.pdbx_seq_one_letter_code
_entity_poly.pdbx_strand_id
1 'polypeptide(L)'
;QRHNAWLSLVPVAAERSSYNGLLLLLFMLISGGLTAFVIHRAANRRLRRSAAWDCGFPNASPLSQYAGDSFAQPLRRTFGTLLFQARETVTMPPPGDLRPARLQVQLRDPIWDTLYQPLERLVTVVSKQLNRLQFLTIRRYLSLVFAALIFLLTGLALWQSL
;
A
#
# COMPACT_ATOMS: atom_id res chain seq x y z
N GLN A 1 -39.18 6.46 -43.16
CA GLN A 1 -38.11 7.33 -42.63
C GLN A 1 -38.48 7.91 -41.26
N ARG A 2 -38.38 7.12 -40.18
CA ARG A 2 -38.25 7.63 -38.80
C ARG A 2 -37.36 6.64 -38.04
N HIS A 3 -36.07 6.66 -38.34
CA HIS A 3 -35.07 5.87 -37.59
C HIS A 3 -34.66 6.68 -36.37
N ASN A 4 -35.18 6.31 -35.20
CA ASN A 4 -34.74 6.79 -33.90
C ASN A 4 -33.34 6.20 -33.60
N ALA A 5 -32.33 6.73 -34.28
CA ALA A 5 -30.94 6.22 -34.29
C ALA A 5 -30.23 6.31 -32.92
N TRP A 6 -30.79 7.06 -31.96
CA TRP A 6 -30.15 7.35 -30.67
C TRP A 6 -30.40 6.28 -29.61
N LEU A 7 -31.42 5.42 -29.81
CA LEU A 7 -31.83 4.39 -28.84
C LEU A 7 -31.54 2.96 -29.30
N SER A 8 -30.99 2.77 -30.50
CA SER A 8 -30.61 1.46 -31.05
C SER A 8 -29.10 1.28 -30.98
N LEU A 9 -28.64 0.16 -30.42
CA LEU A 9 -27.23 -0.25 -30.52
C LEU A 9 -26.99 -0.71 -31.96
N VAL A 10 -26.41 0.15 -32.80
CA VAL A 10 -26.23 -0.10 -34.23
C VAL A 10 -25.22 -1.25 -34.42
N PRO A 11 -25.56 -2.31 -35.19
CA PRO A 11 -24.64 -3.41 -35.43
C PRO A 11 -23.52 -2.99 -36.40
N VAL A 12 -22.29 -3.40 -36.11
CA VAL A 12 -21.12 -3.24 -37.00
C VAL A 12 -21.19 -4.10 -38.28
N ALA A 13 -22.16 -5.02 -38.39
CA ALA A 13 -22.42 -5.83 -39.59
C ALA A 13 -23.90 -6.23 -39.68
N ALA A 14 -24.48 -6.17 -40.89
CA ALA A 14 -25.91 -6.37 -41.17
C ALA A 14 -26.46 -7.78 -40.83
N GLU A 15 -25.59 -8.75 -40.55
CA GLU A 15 -25.97 -10.13 -40.20
C GLU A 15 -26.18 -10.35 -38.69
N ARG A 16 -25.96 -9.33 -37.84
CA ARG A 16 -26.19 -9.43 -36.39
C ARG A 16 -27.46 -8.68 -35.99
N SER A 17 -28.35 -9.35 -35.25
CA SER A 17 -29.59 -8.77 -34.72
C SER A 17 -29.33 -7.41 -34.06
N SER A 18 -29.89 -6.35 -34.63
CA SER A 18 -29.92 -5.02 -34.03
C SER A 18 -30.89 -5.03 -32.85
N TYR A 19 -30.37 -4.99 -31.63
CA TYR A 19 -31.21 -4.87 -30.43
C TYR A 19 -31.45 -3.40 -30.10
N ASN A 20 -32.72 -3.04 -29.87
CA ASN A 20 -33.08 -1.70 -29.43
C ASN A 20 -32.65 -1.53 -27.96
N GLY A 21 -31.69 -0.65 -27.69
CA GLY A 21 -31.12 -0.40 -26.37
C GLY A 21 -32.15 0.12 -25.36
N LEU A 22 -33.14 0.91 -25.80
CA LEU A 22 -34.28 1.30 -24.95
C LEU A 22 -35.11 0.09 -24.56
N LEU A 23 -35.34 -0.84 -25.48
CA LEU A 23 -36.14 -2.04 -25.23
C LEU A 23 -35.40 -2.99 -24.27
N LEU A 24 -34.08 -3.13 -24.42
CA LEU A 24 -33.24 -3.87 -23.46
C LEU A 24 -33.24 -3.21 -22.08
N LEU A 25 -33.10 -1.88 -22.02
CA LEU A 25 -33.16 -1.13 -20.77
C LEU A 25 -34.51 -1.29 -20.07
N LEU A 26 -35.62 -1.14 -20.81
CA LEU A 26 -36.97 -1.34 -20.28
C LEU A 26 -37.16 -2.78 -19.79
N PHE A 27 -36.69 -3.77 -20.56
CA PHE A 27 -36.75 -5.17 -20.15
C PHE A 27 -35.93 -5.42 -18.87
N MET A 28 -34.72 -4.89 -18.76
CA MET A 28 -33.88 -5.01 -17.56
C MET A 28 -34.52 -4.33 -16.34
N LEU A 29 -35.09 -3.14 -16.51
CA LEU A 29 -35.78 -2.42 -15.44
C LEU A 29 -37.05 -3.14 -14.99
N ILE A 30 -37.86 -3.63 -15.93
CA ILE A 30 -39.10 -4.35 -15.62
C ILE A 30 -38.78 -5.69 -14.97
N SER A 31 -37.88 -6.48 -15.54
CA SER A 31 -37.51 -7.80 -14.99
C SER A 31 -36.80 -7.67 -13.65
N GLY A 32 -35.84 -6.76 -13.50
CA GLY A 32 -35.14 -6.47 -12.26
C GLY A 32 -36.08 -5.92 -11.19
N GLY A 33 -36.96 -4.98 -11.55
CA GLY A 33 -37.97 -4.40 -10.66
C GLY A 33 -39.01 -5.42 -10.20
N LEU A 34 -39.52 -6.26 -11.11
CA LEU A 34 -40.44 -7.34 -10.78
C LEU A 34 -39.76 -8.37 -9.86
N THR A 35 -38.50 -8.74 -10.15
CA THR A 35 -37.72 -9.65 -9.32
C THR A 35 -37.53 -9.07 -7.92
N ALA A 36 -37.12 -7.80 -7.81
CA ALA A 36 -36.98 -7.12 -6.53
C ALA A 36 -38.32 -7.03 -5.78
N PHE A 37 -39.41 -6.70 -6.46
CA PHE A 37 -40.75 -6.63 -5.87
C PHE A 37 -41.19 -7.99 -5.32
N VAL A 38 -41.04 -9.05 -6.11
CA VAL A 38 -41.34 -10.43 -5.70
C VAL A 38 -40.49 -10.82 -4.50
N ILE A 39 -39.17 -10.59 -4.52
CA ILE A 39 -38.28 -10.86 -3.40
C ILE A 39 -38.71 -10.07 -2.15
N HIS A 40 -38.94 -8.77 -2.24
CA HIS A 40 -39.32 -7.96 -1.06
C HIS A 40 -40.70 -8.29 -0.48
N ARG A 41 -41.61 -8.83 -1.30
CA ARG A 41 -42.98 -9.22 -0.91
C ARG A 41 -43.03 -10.66 -0.39
N ALA A 42 -42.33 -11.59 -1.03
CA ALA A 42 -42.38 -13.03 -0.75
C ALA A 42 -41.22 -13.53 0.12
N ALA A 43 -40.09 -12.81 0.18
CA ALA A 43 -38.99 -13.20 1.05
C ALA A 43 -39.38 -13.05 2.51
N ASN A 44 -39.09 -14.10 3.27
CA ASN A 44 -39.30 -14.12 4.70
C ASN A 44 -38.34 -13.12 5.37
N ARG A 45 -38.88 -12.03 5.91
CA ARG A 45 -38.10 -11.00 6.63
C ARG A 45 -37.63 -11.45 8.01
N ARG A 46 -37.94 -12.68 8.43
CA ARG A 46 -37.50 -13.23 9.70
C ARG A 46 -36.00 -13.48 9.65
N LEU A 47 -35.23 -12.55 10.22
CA LEU A 47 -33.83 -12.74 10.52
C LEU A 47 -33.71 -13.78 11.64
N ARG A 48 -33.21 -14.97 11.33
CA ARG A 48 -32.82 -15.96 12.35
C ARG A 48 -31.42 -15.60 12.83
N ARG A 49 -31.30 -15.18 14.09
CA ARG A 49 -29.99 -15.05 14.74
C ARG A 49 -29.54 -16.44 15.19
N SER A 50 -28.40 -16.87 14.70
CA SER A 50 -27.68 -18.04 15.19
C SER A 50 -26.32 -17.59 15.72
N ALA A 51 -25.56 -18.52 16.30
CA ALA A 51 -24.15 -18.31 16.52
C ALA A 51 -23.46 -17.87 15.21
N ALA A 52 -22.44 -17.03 15.33
CA ALA A 52 -21.59 -16.67 14.20
C ALA A 52 -20.90 -17.93 13.68
N TRP A 53 -20.68 -18.00 12.36
CA TRP A 53 -19.90 -19.08 11.78
C TRP A 53 -18.47 -19.02 12.32
N ASP A 54 -18.05 -20.08 13.02
CA ASP A 54 -16.81 -20.12 13.78
C ASP A 54 -15.75 -21.04 13.16
N CYS A 55 -15.98 -21.51 11.92
CA CYS A 55 -15.10 -22.45 11.21
C CYS A 55 -14.76 -23.73 12.02
N GLY A 56 -15.62 -24.12 12.98
CA GLY A 56 -15.39 -25.26 13.86
C GLY A 56 -14.64 -24.95 15.16
N PHE A 57 -14.46 -23.67 15.50
CA PHE A 57 -13.82 -23.22 16.75
C PHE A 57 -14.83 -22.55 17.70
N PRO A 58 -15.49 -23.32 18.60
CA PRO A 58 -16.60 -22.82 19.41
C PRO A 58 -16.22 -21.75 20.44
N ASN A 59 -14.93 -21.56 20.72
CA ASN A 59 -14.46 -20.54 21.65
C ASN A 59 -13.72 -19.43 20.88
N ALA A 60 -14.12 -18.18 21.12
CA ALA A 60 -13.53 -17.00 20.51
C ALA A 60 -12.18 -16.67 21.17
N SER A 61 -11.16 -17.47 20.85
CA SER A 61 -9.78 -17.22 21.30
C SER A 61 -9.08 -16.21 20.39
N PRO A 62 -8.11 -15.43 20.88
CA PRO A 62 -7.28 -14.58 20.01
C PRO A 62 -6.50 -15.38 18.95
N LEU A 63 -6.20 -16.65 19.22
CA LEU A 63 -5.47 -17.54 18.30
C LEU A 63 -6.32 -18.02 17.12
N SER A 64 -7.66 -18.01 17.26
CA SER A 64 -8.60 -18.37 16.20
C SER A 64 -9.09 -17.15 15.40
N GLN A 65 -8.60 -15.95 15.74
CA GLN A 65 -8.94 -14.70 15.05
C GLN A 65 -7.86 -14.29 14.05
N TYR A 66 -8.26 -13.53 13.05
CA TYR A 66 -7.30 -12.91 12.14
C TYR A 66 -6.40 -11.94 12.91
N ALA A 67 -5.10 -12.14 12.79
CA ALA A 67 -4.11 -11.26 13.37
C ALA A 67 -3.82 -10.05 12.46
N GLY A 68 -3.11 -9.06 12.99
CA GLY A 68 -2.62 -7.91 12.20
C GLY A 68 -1.82 -8.34 10.96
N ASP A 69 -1.13 -9.49 11.04
CA ASP A 69 -0.41 -10.06 9.89
C ASP A 69 -1.33 -10.46 8.74
N SER A 70 -2.51 -11.02 9.01
CA SER A 70 -3.49 -11.35 7.97
C SER A 70 -4.05 -10.08 7.34
N PHE A 71 -4.25 -9.02 8.13
CA PHE A 71 -4.72 -7.73 7.65
C PHE A 71 -3.68 -6.99 6.80
N ALA A 72 -2.41 -7.10 7.16
CA ALA A 72 -1.31 -6.46 6.44
C ALA A 72 -0.88 -7.22 5.17
N GLN A 73 -1.29 -8.49 5.01
CA GLN A 73 -0.86 -9.33 3.88
C GLN A 73 -1.16 -8.72 2.50
N PRO A 74 -2.36 -8.18 2.19
CA PRO A 74 -2.63 -7.58 0.89
C PRO A 74 -1.70 -6.40 0.61
N LEU A 75 -1.45 -5.57 1.62
CA LEU A 75 -0.55 -4.42 1.53
C LEU A 75 0.90 -4.86 1.26
N ARG A 76 1.37 -5.92 1.93
CA ARG A 76 2.71 -6.49 1.68
C ARG A 76 2.80 -7.13 0.30
N ARG A 77 1.73 -7.76 -0.21
CA ARG A 77 1.74 -8.34 -1.56
C ARG A 77 1.70 -7.30 -2.67
N THR A 78 1.00 -6.19 -2.49
CA THR A 78 0.91 -5.14 -3.51
C THR A 78 2.10 -4.19 -3.47
N PHE A 79 2.51 -3.74 -2.27
CA PHE A 79 3.56 -2.72 -2.11
C PHE A 79 4.90 -3.29 -1.62
N GLY A 80 4.90 -4.44 -0.97
CA GLY A 80 6.11 -4.99 -0.35
C GLY A 80 7.19 -5.35 -1.35
N THR A 81 6.85 -5.78 -2.57
CA THR A 81 7.84 -6.06 -3.63
C THR A 81 8.58 -4.80 -4.09
N LEU A 82 7.87 -3.68 -4.22
CA LEU A 82 8.40 -2.43 -4.75
C LEU A 82 9.13 -1.61 -3.68
N LEU A 83 8.56 -1.51 -2.48
CA LEU A 83 9.04 -0.58 -1.44
C LEU A 83 9.90 -1.26 -0.38
N PHE A 84 9.67 -2.53 -0.03
CA PHE A 84 10.22 -3.14 1.19
C PHE A 84 10.86 -4.51 0.96
N GLN A 85 11.12 -4.90 -0.30
CA GLN A 85 11.59 -6.23 -0.71
C GLN A 85 11.00 -7.37 0.15
N ALA A 86 9.69 -7.30 0.41
CA ALA A 86 9.04 -8.17 1.39
C ALA A 86 9.05 -9.62 0.90
N ARG A 87 9.55 -10.54 1.73
CA ARG A 87 9.54 -11.98 1.47
C ARG A 87 8.67 -12.68 2.50
N GLU A 88 7.65 -13.40 2.02
CA GLU A 88 6.76 -14.21 2.83
C GLU A 88 7.04 -15.70 2.55
N THR A 89 7.29 -16.49 3.59
CA THR A 89 7.45 -17.95 3.50
C THR A 89 6.43 -18.62 4.39
N VAL A 90 5.61 -19.50 3.80
CA VAL A 90 4.59 -20.27 4.52
C VAL A 90 5.02 -21.72 4.57
N THR A 91 5.18 -22.25 5.78
CA THR A 91 5.42 -23.68 6.02
C THR A 91 4.14 -24.33 6.49
N MET A 92 3.56 -25.18 5.64
CA MET A 92 2.33 -25.91 5.93
C MET A 92 2.66 -27.39 6.17
N PRO A 93 2.37 -27.95 7.36
CA PRO A 93 2.59 -29.36 7.64
C PRO A 93 1.69 -30.24 6.74
N PRO A 94 2.14 -31.46 6.41
CA PRO A 94 1.33 -32.40 5.65
C PRO A 94 0.09 -32.85 6.45
N PRO A 95 -0.97 -33.34 5.78
CA PRO A 95 -2.16 -33.84 6.46
C PRO A 95 -1.80 -34.98 7.42
N GLY A 96 -2.28 -34.91 8.66
CA GLY A 96 -1.97 -35.87 9.73
C GLY A 96 -0.82 -35.46 10.65
N ASP A 97 -0.09 -34.40 10.31
CA ASP A 97 0.93 -33.80 11.18
C ASP A 97 0.30 -32.73 12.09
N LEU A 98 0.54 -32.83 13.40
CA LEU A 98 -0.02 -31.94 14.42
C LEU A 98 0.78 -30.65 14.62
N ARG A 99 1.91 -30.47 13.91
CA ARG A 99 2.71 -29.26 14.02
C ARG A 99 1.91 -28.03 13.55
N PRO A 100 2.09 -26.86 14.17
CA PRO A 100 1.43 -25.65 13.71
C PRO A 100 2.05 -25.17 12.39
N ALA A 101 1.21 -24.65 11.50
CA ALA A 101 1.69 -23.91 10.33
C ALA A 101 2.46 -22.66 10.78
N ARG A 102 3.52 -22.31 10.05
CA ARG A 102 4.37 -21.15 10.35
C ARG A 102 4.40 -20.20 9.17
N LEU A 103 4.13 -18.93 9.45
CA LEU A 103 4.35 -17.82 8.54
C LEU A 103 5.61 -17.07 8.99
N GLN A 104 6.55 -16.89 8.08
CA GLN A 104 7.72 -16.04 8.30
C GLN A 104 7.68 -14.88 7.32
N VAL A 105 7.78 -13.66 7.84
CA VAL A 105 7.77 -12.42 7.05
C VAL A 105 9.10 -11.72 7.28
N GLN A 106 9.83 -11.46 6.20
CA GLN A 106 11.06 -10.69 6.22
C GLN A 106 10.84 -9.42 5.39
N LEU A 107 11.02 -8.25 6.02
CA LEU A 107 10.98 -6.95 5.35
C LEU A 107 12.38 -6.36 5.34
N ARG A 108 12.80 -5.85 4.18
CA ARG A 108 14.07 -5.15 4.02
C ARG A 108 13.84 -3.84 3.29
N ASP A 109 14.09 -2.73 3.98
CA ASP A 109 13.96 -1.40 3.39
C ASP A 109 15.21 -1.07 2.54
N PRO A 110 15.11 -1.08 1.19
CA PRO A 110 16.23 -0.78 0.33
C PRO A 110 16.61 0.70 0.38
N ILE A 111 15.69 1.62 0.66
CA ILE A 111 15.97 3.06 0.75
C ILE A 111 16.81 3.33 1.98
N TRP A 112 16.47 2.68 3.10
CA TRP A 112 17.27 2.78 4.31
C TRP A 112 18.71 2.33 4.08
N ASP A 113 18.90 1.18 3.46
CA ASP A 113 20.22 0.61 3.20
C ASP A 113 21.05 1.40 2.18
N THR A 114 20.41 1.93 1.14
CA THR A 114 21.11 2.60 0.03
C THR A 114 21.31 4.09 0.25
N LEU A 115 20.46 4.77 1.03
CA LEU A 115 20.52 6.21 1.23
C LEU A 115 20.85 6.59 2.68
N TYR A 116 20.08 6.08 3.64
CA TYR A 116 20.23 6.49 5.04
C TYR A 116 21.50 5.94 5.68
N GLN A 117 21.79 4.65 5.52
CA GLN A 117 23.02 4.06 6.06
C GLN A 117 24.31 4.75 5.58
N PRO A 118 24.52 5.02 4.27
CA PRO A 118 25.73 5.72 3.85
C PRO A 118 25.75 7.16 4.34
N LEU A 119 24.59 7.85 4.40
CA LEU A 119 24.53 9.21 4.95
C LEU A 119 24.93 9.25 6.42
N GLU A 120 24.43 8.33 7.24
CA GLU A 120 24.81 8.20 8.65
C GLU A 120 26.32 7.96 8.80
N ARG A 121 26.88 7.09 7.96
CA ARG A 121 28.34 6.83 7.94
C ARG A 121 29.12 8.09 7.57
N LEU A 122 28.69 8.83 6.54
CA LEU A 122 29.32 10.08 6.13
C LEU A 122 29.28 11.12 7.25
N VAL A 123 28.11 11.34 7.86
CA VAL A 123 27.95 12.26 8.99
C VAL A 123 28.86 11.86 10.15
N THR A 124 28.95 10.56 10.45
CA THR A 124 29.82 10.05 11.51
C THR A 124 31.29 10.28 11.21
N VAL A 125 31.73 10.06 9.96
CA VAL A 125 33.11 10.32 9.52
C VAL A 125 33.45 11.80 9.60
N VAL A 126 32.57 12.67 9.10
CA VAL A 126 32.73 14.12 9.17
C VAL A 126 32.78 14.58 10.61
N SER A 127 31.87 14.10 11.47
CA SER A 127 31.84 14.43 12.88
C SER A 127 33.14 14.03 13.59
N LYS A 128 33.70 12.85 13.29
CA LYS A 128 35.00 12.42 13.85
C LYS A 128 36.14 13.32 13.39
N GLN A 129 36.14 13.70 12.11
CA GLN A 129 37.16 14.58 11.56
C GLN A 129 37.09 16.00 12.16
N LEU A 130 35.88 16.54 12.33
CA LEU A 130 35.64 17.82 12.99
C LEU A 130 36.01 17.77 14.48
N ASN A 131 35.73 16.67 15.17
CA ASN A 131 36.12 16.52 16.56
C ASN A 131 37.66 16.54 16.72
N ARG A 132 38.38 15.93 15.77
CA ARG A 132 39.84 16.05 15.71
C ARG A 132 40.32 17.50 15.55
N LEU A 133 39.51 18.38 14.94
CA LEU A 133 39.83 19.80 14.79
C LEU A 133 39.73 20.60 16.11
N GLN A 134 38.97 20.13 17.10
CA GLN A 134 38.83 20.82 18.38
C GLN A 134 40.07 20.68 19.28
N PHE A 135 40.84 19.59 19.14
CA PHE A 135 42.02 19.32 19.97
C PHE A 135 43.33 19.90 19.41
N LEU A 136 43.28 20.86 18.47
CA LEU A 136 44.50 21.45 17.92
C LEU A 136 45.11 22.45 18.90
N THR A 137 46.44 22.61 18.82
CA THR A 137 47.18 23.60 19.60
C THR A 137 46.62 25.02 19.36
N ILE A 138 46.72 25.89 20.38
CA ILE A 138 46.18 27.26 20.40
C ILE A 138 46.46 28.03 19.10
N ARG A 139 47.68 27.92 18.56
CA ARG A 139 48.09 28.61 17.33
C ARG A 139 47.26 28.21 16.10
N ARG A 140 46.94 26.92 15.97
CA ARG A 140 46.14 26.40 14.84
C ARG A 140 44.66 26.73 14.98
N TYR A 141 44.13 26.72 16.20
CA TYR A 141 42.77 27.18 16.47
C TYR A 141 42.59 28.66 16.05
N LEU A 142 43.53 29.52 16.46
CA LEU A 142 43.48 30.95 16.11
C LEU A 142 43.52 31.18 14.59
N SER A 143 44.37 30.45 13.87
CA SER A 143 44.43 30.53 12.40
C SER A 143 43.15 30.05 11.72
N LEU A 144 42.47 29.04 12.28
CA LEU A 144 41.22 28.50 11.73
C LEU A 144 40.08 29.51 11.89
N VAL A 145 39.95 30.13 13.07
CA VAL A 145 38.97 31.20 13.31
C VAL A 145 39.23 32.41 12.42
N PHE A 146 40.48 32.85 12.30
CA PHE A 146 40.85 33.96 11.40
C PHE A 146 40.50 33.67 9.94
N ALA A 147 40.82 32.47 9.45
CA ALA A 147 40.45 32.05 8.10
C ALA A 147 38.93 31.96 7.91
N ALA A 148 38.19 31.42 8.88
CA ALA A 148 36.73 31.37 8.84
C ALA A 148 36.10 32.77 8.77
N LEU A 149 36.66 33.75 9.49
CA LEU A 149 36.25 35.17 9.44
C LEU A 149 36.46 35.77 8.05
N ILE A 150 37.63 35.57 7.44
CA ILE A 150 37.89 36.03 6.06
C ILE A 150 36.90 35.38 5.10
N PHE A 151 36.71 34.06 5.20
CA PHE A 151 35.79 33.32 4.32
C PHE A 151 34.35 33.81 4.44
N LEU A 152 33.90 34.07 5.67
CA LEU A 152 32.57 34.62 5.95
C LEU A 152 32.42 36.03 5.36
N LEU A 153 33.40 36.91 5.58
CA LEU A 153 33.40 38.27 5.06
C LEU A 153 33.40 38.30 3.53
N THR A 154 34.24 37.50 2.88
CA THR A 154 34.28 37.41 1.42
C THR A 154 33.00 36.80 0.86
N GLY A 155 32.47 35.73 1.48
CA GLY A 155 31.20 35.13 1.06
C GLY A 155 30.03 36.11 1.16
N LEU A 156 29.98 36.90 2.23
CA LEU A 156 28.95 37.91 2.45
C LEU A 156 29.10 39.09 1.47
N ALA A 157 30.33 39.50 1.18
CA ALA A 157 30.61 40.51 0.16
C ALA A 157 30.19 40.04 -1.25
N LEU A 158 30.47 38.77 -1.59
CA LEU A 158 30.04 38.17 -2.86
C LEU A 158 28.52 38.08 -2.96
N TRP A 159 27.83 37.70 -1.88
CA TRP A 159 26.37 37.68 -1.83
C TRP A 159 25.75 39.07 -1.98
N GLN A 160 26.36 40.10 -1.40
CA GLN A 160 25.91 41.49 -1.58
C GLN A 160 26.18 42.03 -2.99
N SER A 161 27.16 41.47 -3.70
CA SER A 161 27.50 41.86 -5.07
C SER A 161 26.69 41.13 -6.16
N LEU A 162 25.95 40.07 -5.79
CA LEU A 162 25.02 39.33 -6.66
C LEU A 162 23.61 39.90 -6.55
#